data_AF-A0A9P4QTM8-F1
#
_entry.id   AF-A0A9P4QTM8-F1
#
_cell.length_a   1.000
_cell.length_b   1.000
_cell.length_c   1.000
_cell.angle_alpha   90.00
_cell.angle_beta   90.00
_cell.angle_gamma   90.00
#
_symmetry.space_group_name_H-M   'P 1'
#
loop_
_entity.id
_entity.type
_entity.pdbx_description
1 polymer ?
#
loop_
_entity_poly.entity_id
_entity_poly.type
_entity_poly.pdbx_seq_one_letter_code
_entity_poly.pdbx_strand_id
1 'polypeptide(L)'
;MDDVPLSHSHSRCIDAFNDACEVLQSHKASDDSETGLLHAFDKYRLWAGNMGTMHKGPDYRKSLDYRLREASFYRLQVSRLLEDLRSTLRKVIELTRREDESSDADFSTGLASDEAEEESP
;
A
#
# COMPACT_ATOMS: atom_id res chain seq x y z
N MET A 1 12.85 17.02 -16.17
CA MET A 1 11.92 16.14 -15.45
C MET A 1 10.60 16.87 -15.51
N ASP A 2 9.69 16.41 -16.36
CA ASP A 2 8.37 17.01 -16.50
C ASP A 2 7.67 16.99 -15.14
N ASP A 3 7.16 18.15 -14.72
CA ASP A 3 6.41 18.28 -13.48
C ASP A 3 5.10 17.49 -13.60
N VAL A 4 5.11 16.27 -13.06
CA VAL A 4 3.91 15.45 -12.94
C VAL A 4 2.89 16.21 -12.08
N PRO A 5 1.66 16.43 -12.57
CA PRO A 5 0.64 17.12 -11.79
C PRO A 5 0.37 16.41 -10.46
N LEU A 6 0.15 17.17 -9.38
CA LEU A 6 -0.16 16.59 -8.07
C LEU A 6 -1.44 15.75 -8.11
N SER A 7 -2.39 16.09 -8.98
CA SER A 7 -3.58 15.27 -9.24
C SER A 7 -3.27 13.86 -9.75
N HIS A 8 -2.20 13.69 -10.54
CA HIS A 8 -1.76 12.37 -10.99
C HIS A 8 -1.10 11.59 -9.86
N SER A 9 -0.20 12.23 -9.09
CA SER A 9 0.42 11.63 -7.90
C SER A 9 -0.63 11.23 -6.86
N HIS A 10 -1.66 12.05 -6.68
CA HIS A 10 -2.80 11.77 -5.84
C HIS A 10 -3.55 10.50 -6.26
N SER A 11 -3.87 10.34 -7.55
CA SER A 11 -4.53 9.14 -8.08
C SER A 11 -3.74 7.87 -7.74
N ARG A 12 -2.42 7.91 -7.95
CA ARG A 12 -1.56 6.75 -7.66
C ARG A 12 -1.50 6.38 -6.17
N CYS A 13 -1.73 7.34 -5.28
CA CYS A 13 -1.85 7.06 -3.85
C CYS A 13 -3.21 6.42 -3.53
N ILE A 14 -4.30 6.88 -4.17
CA ILE A 14 -5.63 6.26 -4.03
C ILE A 14 -5.56 4.79 -4.45
N ASP A 15 -4.97 4.53 -5.62
CA ASP A 15 -4.82 3.17 -6.15
C ASP A 15 -4.01 2.29 -5.18
N ALA A 16 -2.86 2.79 -4.70
CA ALA A 16 -2.03 2.06 -3.74
C ALA A 16 -2.71 1.82 -2.38
N PHE A 17 -3.58 2.72 -1.92
CA PHE A 17 -4.37 2.50 -0.70
C PHE A 17 -5.41 1.40 -0.91
N ASN A 18 -6.13 1.42 -2.04
CA ASN A 18 -7.10 0.38 -2.35
C ASN A 18 -6.41 -0.99 -2.45
N ASP A 19 -5.30 -1.07 -3.20
CA ASP A 19 -4.50 -2.30 -3.33
C ASP A 19 -4.05 -2.82 -1.95
N ALA A 20 -3.59 -1.94 -1.06
CA ALA A 20 -3.15 -2.31 0.28
C ALA A 20 -4.31 -2.80 1.16
N CYS A 21 -5.50 -2.18 1.07
CA CYS A 21 -6.69 -2.64 1.79
C CYS A 21 -7.13 -4.03 1.30
N GLU A 22 -7.19 -4.24 -0.02
CA GLU A 22 -7.57 -5.52 -0.62
C GLU A 22 -6.62 -6.66 -0.21
N VAL A 23 -5.31 -6.37 -0.19
CA VAL A 23 -4.30 -7.34 0.25
C VAL A 23 -4.47 -7.65 1.75
N LEU A 24 -4.59 -6.66 2.63
CA LEU A 24 -4.78 -6.93 4.06
C LEU A 24 -6.06 -7.74 4.34
N GLN A 25 -7.15 -7.43 3.64
CA GLN A 25 -8.41 -8.16 3.74
C GLN A 25 -8.28 -9.62 3.29
N SER A 26 -7.58 -9.85 2.18
CA SER A 26 -7.39 -11.19 1.63
C SER A 26 -6.53 -12.08 2.54
N HIS A 27 -5.54 -11.47 3.21
CA HIS A 27 -4.57 -12.17 4.06
C HIS A 27 -5.04 -12.37 5.51
N LYS A 28 -6.28 -11.98 5.85
CA LYS A 28 -6.78 -11.95 7.25
C LYS A 28 -5.77 -11.31 8.19
N ALA A 29 -5.18 -10.19 7.75
CA ALA A 29 -4.28 -9.43 8.61
C ALA A 29 -4.99 -9.10 9.93
N SER A 30 -4.22 -8.88 11.00
CA SER A 30 -4.79 -8.52 12.30
C SER A 30 -5.81 -7.37 12.13
N ASP A 31 -6.97 -7.51 12.78
CA ASP A 31 -8.09 -6.54 12.75
C ASP A 31 -7.60 -5.09 13.04
N ASP A 32 -6.56 -4.95 13.87
CA ASP A 32 -5.93 -3.67 14.20
C ASP A 32 -5.17 -3.04 13.03
N SER A 33 -4.52 -3.85 12.19
CA SER A 33 -3.76 -3.39 11.01
C SER A 33 -4.68 -2.94 9.87
N GLU A 34 -5.77 -3.69 9.63
CA GLU A 34 -6.79 -3.31 8.64
C GLU A 34 -7.49 -2.02 9.07
N THR A 35 -7.95 -1.95 10.33
CA THR A 35 -8.61 -0.77 10.89
C THR A 35 -7.68 0.45 10.86
N GLY A 36 -6.41 0.26 11.19
CA GLY A 36 -5.39 1.31 11.13
C GLY A 36 -5.18 1.87 9.71
N LEU A 37 -5.12 1.00 8.69
CA LEU A 37 -4.94 1.41 7.31
C LEU A 37 -6.18 2.14 6.78
N LEU A 38 -7.39 1.64 7.04
CA LEU A 38 -8.65 2.28 6.63
C LEU A 38 -8.77 3.69 7.24
N HIS A 39 -8.46 3.83 8.53
CA HIS A 39 -8.46 5.14 9.18
C HIS A 39 -7.40 6.09 8.59
N ALA A 40 -6.21 5.58 8.23
CA ALA A 40 -5.20 6.36 7.54
C ALA A 40 -5.69 6.83 6.16
N PHE A 41 -6.40 5.95 5.44
CA PHE A 41 -6.95 6.26 4.14
C PHE A 41 -8.04 7.35 4.20
N ASP A 42 -8.92 7.30 5.20
CA ASP A 42 -9.96 8.32 5.40
C ASP A 42 -9.34 9.70 5.70
N LYS A 43 -8.32 9.74 6.56
CA LYS A 43 -7.56 10.98 6.82
C LYS A 43 -6.91 11.52 5.55
N TYR A 44 -6.35 10.65 4.72
CA TYR A 44 -5.78 11.05 3.44
C TYR A 44 -6.84 11.61 2.49
N ARG A 45 -8.01 10.98 2.37
CA ARG A 45 -9.13 11.46 1.55
C ARG A 45 -9.63 12.83 2.02
N LEU A 46 -9.75 13.04 3.33
CA LEU A 46 -10.14 14.32 3.90
C LEU A 46 -9.13 15.42 3.57
N TRP A 47 -7.83 15.14 3.75
CA TRP A 47 -6.76 16.06 3.38
C TRP A 47 -6.80 16.39 1.88
N ALA A 48 -6.94 15.38 1.03
CA ALA A 48 -7.00 15.52 -0.42
C ALA A 48 -8.19 16.37 -0.88
N GLY A 49 -9.38 16.12 -0.29
CA GLY A 49 -10.60 16.89 -0.55
C GLY A 49 -10.45 18.35 -0.16
N ASN A 50 -9.99 18.61 1.07
CA ASN A 50 -9.76 19.98 1.57
C ASN A 50 -8.70 20.72 0.75
N MET A 51 -7.71 19.99 0.23
CA MET A 51 -6.65 20.56 -0.59
C MET A 51 -7.01 20.66 -2.08
N GLY A 52 -8.13 20.12 -2.54
CA GLY A 52 -8.47 20.10 -3.95
C GLY A 52 -7.42 19.38 -4.80
N THR A 53 -6.74 18.36 -4.26
CA THR A 53 -5.75 17.58 -5.03
C THR A 53 -6.40 16.77 -6.15
N MET A 54 -7.70 16.54 -6.06
CA MET A 54 -8.51 15.83 -7.06
C MET A 54 -8.90 16.70 -8.25
N HIS A 55 -8.92 18.03 -8.09
CA HIS A 55 -9.39 18.93 -9.14
C HIS A 55 -8.40 18.99 -10.30
N LYS A 56 -8.90 18.77 -11.52
CA LYS A 56 -8.15 18.86 -12.77
C LYS A 56 -9.07 19.39 -13.88
N GLY A 57 -8.49 19.82 -15.01
CA GLY A 57 -9.27 20.28 -16.16
C GLY A 57 -10.11 21.53 -15.87
N PRO A 58 -11.45 21.51 -16.03
CA PRO A 58 -12.30 22.69 -15.88
C PRO A 58 -12.27 23.29 -14.46
N ASP A 59 -12.05 22.47 -13.43
CA ASP A 59 -11.89 22.90 -12.05
C ASP A 59 -10.43 23.18 -11.65
N TYR A 60 -9.51 23.28 -12.61
CA TYR A 60 -8.08 23.46 -12.32
C TYR A 60 -7.81 24.67 -11.41
N ARG A 61 -8.59 25.76 -11.50
CA ARG A 61 -8.42 26.93 -10.61
C ARG A 61 -8.64 26.62 -9.11
N LYS A 62 -9.37 25.55 -8.79
CA LYS A 62 -9.61 25.06 -7.43
C LYS A 62 -8.60 23.98 -7.01
N SER A 63 -7.65 23.63 -7.88
CA SER A 63 -6.69 22.54 -7.63
C SER A 63 -5.54 22.97 -6.75
N LEU A 64 -4.95 22.00 -6.04
CA LEU A 64 -3.70 22.23 -5.32
C LEU A 64 -2.57 22.67 -6.26
N ASP A 65 -2.49 22.07 -7.46
CA ASP A 65 -1.53 22.46 -8.50
C ASP A 65 -1.63 23.95 -8.85
N TYR A 66 -2.86 24.46 -9.03
CA TYR A 66 -3.08 25.88 -9.32
C TYR A 66 -2.73 26.78 -8.14
N ARG A 67 -3.01 26.37 -6.90
CA ARG A 67 -2.67 27.14 -5.70
C ARG A 67 -1.16 27.20 -5.45
N LEU A 68 -0.42 26.16 -5.85
CA LEU A 68 1.03 26.08 -5.67
C LEU A 68 1.85 26.45 -6.92
N ARG A 69 1.19 26.92 -7.99
CA ARG A 69 1.83 27.34 -9.26
C ARG A 69 3.04 28.26 -9.05
N GLU A 70 2.86 29.31 -8.24
CA GLU A 70 3.91 30.32 -7.99
C GLU A 70 4.85 29.90 -6.85
N ALA A 71 4.54 28.79 -6.18
CA ALA A 71 5.21 28.31 -4.99
C ALA A 71 5.84 26.93 -5.26
N SER A 72 6.72 26.89 -6.27
CA SER A 72 7.33 25.68 -6.81
C SER A 72 8.02 24.82 -5.76
N PHE A 73 8.66 25.43 -4.76
CA PHE A 73 9.24 24.74 -3.61
C PHE A 73 8.21 23.88 -2.87
N TYR A 74 7.06 24.45 -2.49
CA TYR A 74 6.02 23.70 -1.78
C TYR A 74 5.37 22.64 -2.66
N ARG A 75 5.18 22.92 -3.94
CA ARG A 75 4.69 21.92 -4.90
C ARG A 75 5.60 20.69 -4.95
N LEU A 76 6.92 20.92 -5.00
CA LEU A 76 7.90 19.84 -4.97
C LEU A 76 7.87 19.05 -3.67
N GLN A 77 7.74 19.72 -2.52
CA GLN A 77 7.62 19.04 -1.22
C GLN A 77 6.36 18.16 -1.16
N VAL A 78 5.21 18.68 -1.61
CA VAL A 78 3.97 17.89 -1.65
C VAL A 78 4.11 16.70 -2.59
N SER A 79 4.73 16.89 -3.76
CA SER A 79 4.98 15.80 -4.71
C SER A 79 5.83 14.68 -4.09
N ARG A 80 6.89 15.04 -3.36
CA ARG A 80 7.74 14.09 -2.63
C ARG A 80 6.96 13.34 -1.56
N LEU A 81 6.16 14.04 -0.75
CA LEU A 81 5.34 13.39 0.29
C LEU A 81 4.35 12.39 -0.29
N LEU A 82 3.72 12.70 -1.44
CA LEU A 82 2.83 11.76 -2.13
C LEU A 82 3.59 10.54 -2.67
N GLU A 83 4.79 10.75 -3.20
CA GLU A 83 5.65 9.66 -3.67
C GLU A 83 6.10 8.75 -2.51
N ASP A 84 6.54 9.34 -1.40
CA ASP A 84 6.97 8.63 -0.20
C ASP A 84 5.82 7.81 0.40
N LEU A 85 4.62 8.39 0.44
CA LEU A 85 3.41 7.69 0.88
C LEU A 85 3.11 6.49 -0.02
N ARG A 86 3.11 6.68 -1.35
CA ARG A 86 2.89 5.58 -2.29
C ARG A 86 3.95 4.49 -2.16
N SER A 87 5.22 4.87 -2.02
CA SER A 87 6.33 3.92 -1.84
C SER A 87 6.13 3.10 -0.56
N THR A 88 5.70 3.75 0.52
CA THR A 88 5.43 3.08 1.80
C THR A 88 4.28 2.09 1.69
N LEU A 89 3.17 2.47 1.04
CA LEU A 89 2.04 1.56 0.80
C LEU A 89 2.43 0.34 -0.05
N ARG A 90 3.27 0.53 -1.06
CA ARG A 90 3.79 -0.58 -1.87
C ARG A 90 4.64 -1.55 -1.06
N LYS A 91 5.48 -1.03 -0.16
CA LYS A 91 6.26 -1.89 0.75
C LYS A 91 5.35 -2.70 1.67
N VAL A 92 4.25 -2.11 2.17
CA VAL A 92 3.25 -2.85 2.96
C VAL A 92 2.67 -4.00 2.15
N ILE A 93 2.23 -3.74 0.91
CA ILE A 93 1.72 -4.78 0.00
C ILE A 93 2.74 -5.91 -0.22
N GLU A 94 4.00 -5.55 -0.48
CA GLU A 94 5.09 -6.52 -0.70
C GLU A 94 5.37 -7.36 0.54
N LEU A 95 5.37 -6.75 1.74
CA LEU A 95 5.60 -7.46 3.00
C LEU A 95 4.45 -8.42 3.31
N THR A 96 3.21 -7.97 3.20
CA THR A 96 2.03 -8.83 3.45
C THR A 96 1.98 -10.01 2.49
N ARG A 97 2.30 -9.81 1.21
CA ARG A 97 2.37 -10.92 0.24
C ARG A 97 3.48 -11.93 0.55
N ARG A 98 4.60 -11.47 1.12
CA ARG A 98 5.74 -12.34 1.46
C ARG A 98 5.47 -13.20 2.69
N GLU A 99 4.70 -12.71 3.65
CA GLU A 99 4.35 -13.49 4.85
C GLU A 99 3.57 -14.76 4.50
N ASP A 100 2.76 -14.74 3.42
CA ASP A 100 2.06 -15.92 2.92
C ASP A 100 3.00 -17.01 2.39
N GLU A 101 4.00 -16.64 1.59
CA GLU A 101 4.94 -17.61 1.00
C GLU A 101 5.82 -18.30 2.06
N SER A 102 5.98 -17.69 3.24
CA SER A 102 6.81 -18.20 4.32
C SER A 102 6.13 -19.25 5.20
N SER A 103 4.79 -19.35 5.16
CA SER A 103 4.03 -20.14 6.15
C SER A 103 3.80 -21.60 5.76
N ASP A 104 4.13 -22.00 4.53
CA ASP A 104 3.91 -23.37 4.00
C ASP A 104 5.13 -24.30 4.13
N ALA A 105 6.24 -23.86 4.73
CA ALA A 105 7.52 -24.58 4.74
C ALA A 105 7.89 -25.26 6.07
N ASP A 106 6.93 -25.65 6.90
CA ASP A 106 7.24 -26.44 8.11
C ASP A 106 6.13 -27.46 8.42
N PHE A 107 6.21 -28.67 7.81
CA PHE A 107 5.94 -29.97 8.44
C PHE A 107 5.95 -31.10 7.38
N SER A 108 7.13 -31.54 6.92
CA SER A 108 7.28 -32.91 6.42
C SER A 108 8.75 -33.26 6.27
N THR A 109 9.32 -33.95 7.25
CA THR A 109 10.23 -35.09 7.04
C THR A 109 10.62 -35.66 8.39
N GLY A 110 10.02 -36.81 8.75
CA GLY A 110 10.35 -37.51 9.99
C GLY A 110 9.68 -38.87 10.12
N LEU A 111 9.51 -39.60 9.01
CA LEU A 111 9.16 -41.02 9.05
C LEU A 111 10.25 -41.79 8.32
N ALA A 112 11.26 -42.22 9.09
CA ALA A 112 12.02 -43.42 8.79
C ALA A 112 11.70 -44.42 9.91
N SER A 113 10.68 -45.25 9.69
CA SER A 113 10.55 -46.51 10.40
C SER A 113 11.62 -47.43 9.84
N ASP A 114 12.60 -47.73 10.68
CA ASP A 114 13.53 -48.82 10.46
C ASP A 114 13.35 -49.85 11.59
N GLU A 115 13.79 -51.08 11.30
CA GLU A 115 13.88 -52.27 12.16
C GLU A 115 12.58 -53.13 12.24
N ALA A 116 12.57 -54.43 11.92
CA ALA A 116 13.49 -55.36 11.26
C ALA A 116 12.69 -56.66 10.99
N GLU A 117 13.00 -57.37 9.91
CA GLU A 117 12.50 -58.73 9.61
C GLU A 117 13.22 -59.82 10.45
N GLU A 118 12.69 -61.05 10.37
CA GLU A 118 13.15 -62.38 10.86
C GLU A 118 12.44 -62.90 12.14
N GLU A 119 11.94 -64.13 12.25
CA GLU A 119 11.88 -65.35 11.42
C GLU A 119 10.76 -66.24 12.02
N SER A 120 10.05 -67.04 11.21
CA SER A 120 8.94 -67.95 11.60
C SER A 120 9.42 -69.31 12.12
N PRO A 121 8.53 -70.29 12.41
CA PRO A 121 7.40 -70.37 13.34
C PRO A 121 7.69 -71.22 14.61
#